data_AF-A0A0S7Z999-F1
#
_entry.id   AF-A0A0S7Z999-F1
#
_cell.length_a   1.000
_cell.length_b   1.000
_cell.length_c   1.000
_cell.angle_alpha   90.00
_cell.angle_beta   90.00
_cell.angle_gamma   90.00
#
_symmetry.space_group_name_H-M   'P 1'
#
loop_
_entity.id
_entity.type
_entity.pdbx_description
1 polymer ?
#
loop_
_entity_poly.entity_id
_entity_poly.type
_entity_poly.pdbx_seq_one_letter_code
_entity_poly.pdbx_strand_id
1 'polypeptide(L)'
;MFTDGFGPNVDYQAFGDSKVDAVSVDPTERRSGTSSLRVTVPSPTDPAGGYAGGAFVGTIPRDLTGYNALTFWARASIPVTLNTAGLGNDNTGTSIYTTEADGGVDVSTAWTKFTLPIPNPAVLGQEGGLFYFAEASENGTTYDIWFDDIQFELLGTLANPRPSIPTETRLGTVGSSFAIDGARYTVDVAGTDVTMNASPAYFSFTSSDTDVATVDETGTVTLVGAGTATITASLAGTSASGAITLDVIAPPAEAAPTPTTPEADVISLFSNAYTGVPVDAWASFGNADVADTQVAGDDVKLYTNLASTFEGIEFVTQTVDATDMNRFRMDIWTPDATDAPAVFRVKLVDFGADGAFGGGDDSEHELIFSATSTPALATGSWVSLDVPLSAFAGLASRANLAQIILSGDLGTVYVDN
;
A
#
# COMPACT_ATOMS: atom_id res chain seq x y z
N MET A 1 -11.91 4.46 -33.17
CA MET A 1 -11.50 3.15 -32.64
C MET A 1 -12.49 2.08 -33.08
N PHE A 2 -13.78 2.32 -32.88
CA PHE A 2 -14.87 1.55 -33.46
C PHE A 2 -15.93 2.52 -33.97
N THR A 3 -16.45 2.32 -35.18
CA THR A 3 -17.65 3.03 -35.67
C THR A 3 -18.66 2.01 -36.18
N ASP A 4 -18.38 1.38 -37.30
CA ASP A 4 -19.18 0.29 -37.89
C ASP A 4 -18.41 -1.05 -37.88
N GLY A 5 -17.37 -1.10 -37.06
CA GLY A 5 -16.34 -2.12 -37.09
C GLY A 5 -15.05 -1.57 -36.50
N PHE A 6 -14.08 -2.47 -36.29
CA PHE A 6 -12.77 -2.11 -35.79
C PHE A 6 -12.05 -1.16 -36.74
N GLY A 7 -11.48 -0.10 -36.18
CA GLY A 7 -10.57 0.77 -36.92
C GLY A 7 -9.34 -0.01 -37.40
N PRO A 8 -8.62 0.52 -38.40
CA PRO A 8 -7.40 -0.13 -38.90
C PRO A 8 -6.40 -0.33 -37.76
N ASN A 9 -5.79 -1.52 -37.66
CA ASN A 9 -4.81 -1.85 -36.63
C ASN A 9 -5.34 -1.74 -35.19
N VAL A 10 -6.63 -2.00 -34.97
CA VAL A 10 -7.23 -2.12 -33.64
C VAL A 10 -7.67 -3.57 -33.44
N ASP A 11 -7.14 -4.19 -32.39
CA ASP A 11 -7.55 -5.51 -31.94
C ASP A 11 -8.25 -5.40 -30.58
N TYR A 12 -9.21 -6.29 -30.33
CA TYR A 12 -9.73 -6.51 -28.98
C TYR A 12 -8.99 -7.68 -28.35
N GLN A 13 -8.51 -7.48 -27.12
CA GLN A 13 -7.87 -8.51 -26.31
C GLN A 13 -8.66 -8.67 -25.01
N ALA A 14 -9.25 -9.83 -24.82
CA ALA A 14 -9.94 -10.17 -23.58
C ALA A 14 -8.93 -10.28 -22.42
N PHE A 15 -9.36 -9.91 -21.22
CA PHE A 15 -8.60 -10.18 -20.00
C PHE A 15 -8.63 -11.69 -19.68
N GLY A 16 -7.55 -12.22 -19.12
CA GLY A 16 -7.29 -13.66 -19.07
C GLY A 16 -8.33 -14.51 -18.35
N ASP A 17 -9.06 -13.94 -17.39
CA ASP A 17 -10.12 -14.55 -16.58
C ASP A 17 -11.54 -14.08 -16.95
N SER A 18 -11.66 -13.24 -17.99
CA SER A 18 -12.94 -12.78 -18.54
C SER A 18 -13.53 -13.81 -19.51
N LYS A 19 -14.81 -13.61 -19.87
CA LYS A 19 -15.44 -14.29 -21.00
C LYS A 19 -14.80 -13.83 -22.31
N VAL A 20 -13.90 -14.65 -22.85
CA VAL A 20 -13.06 -14.33 -24.01
C VAL A 20 -13.82 -14.06 -25.31
N ASP A 21 -15.06 -14.55 -25.41
CA ASP A 21 -15.95 -14.37 -26.57
C ASP A 21 -17.12 -13.39 -26.28
N ALA A 22 -17.01 -12.58 -25.22
CA ALA A 22 -18.06 -11.64 -24.82
C ALA A 22 -18.34 -10.53 -25.85
N VAL A 23 -17.37 -10.24 -26.73
CA VAL A 23 -17.43 -9.10 -27.66
C VAL A 23 -17.75 -9.56 -29.07
N SER A 24 -18.74 -8.91 -29.69
CA SER A 24 -19.17 -9.17 -31.06
C SER A 24 -19.63 -7.88 -31.76
N VAL A 25 -19.87 -7.94 -33.07
CA VAL A 25 -20.44 -6.83 -33.85
C VAL A 25 -21.91 -7.11 -34.11
N ASP A 26 -22.78 -6.16 -33.78
CA ASP A 26 -24.24 -6.27 -33.92
C ASP A 26 -24.77 -5.34 -35.02
N PRO A 27 -25.27 -5.87 -36.14
CA PRO A 27 -25.82 -5.07 -37.24
C PRO A 27 -27.27 -4.62 -37.01
N THR A 28 -27.89 -4.98 -35.87
CA THR A 28 -29.30 -4.73 -35.59
C THR A 28 -29.49 -3.60 -34.59
N GLU A 29 -28.96 -3.76 -33.37
CA GLU A 29 -29.03 -2.76 -32.31
C GLU A 29 -27.86 -1.80 -32.44
N ARG A 30 -28.10 -0.57 -32.90
CA ARG A 30 -27.06 0.42 -33.19
C ARG A 30 -27.58 1.85 -33.05
N ARG A 31 -26.69 2.80 -32.78
CA ARG A 31 -27.03 4.21 -32.69
C ARG A 31 -27.01 4.87 -34.06
N SER A 32 -25.98 4.60 -34.85
CA SER A 32 -25.83 5.10 -36.22
C SER A 32 -25.19 4.04 -37.13
N GLY A 33 -25.00 4.39 -38.41
CA GLY A 33 -24.27 3.54 -39.35
C GLY A 33 -24.92 2.17 -39.61
N THR A 34 -24.07 1.15 -39.75
CA THR A 34 -24.42 -0.22 -40.10
C THR A 34 -24.34 -1.21 -38.94
N SER A 35 -23.60 -0.92 -37.87
CA SER A 35 -23.48 -1.83 -36.71
C SER A 35 -22.95 -1.13 -35.46
N SER A 36 -23.17 -1.75 -34.30
CA SER A 36 -22.52 -1.38 -33.03
C SER A 36 -21.63 -2.51 -32.52
N LEU A 37 -20.84 -2.24 -31.48
CA LEU A 37 -20.12 -3.24 -30.72
C LEU A 37 -21.02 -3.76 -29.59
N ARG A 38 -21.28 -5.06 -29.56
CA ARG A 38 -22.04 -5.70 -28.50
C ARG A 38 -21.10 -6.42 -27.53
N VAL A 39 -21.35 -6.22 -26.24
CA VAL A 39 -20.72 -6.92 -25.13
C VAL A 39 -21.80 -7.70 -24.39
N THR A 40 -21.67 -9.03 -24.37
CA THR A 40 -22.54 -9.91 -23.58
C THR A 40 -21.90 -10.13 -22.21
N VAL A 41 -22.49 -9.52 -21.19
CA VAL A 41 -22.07 -9.67 -19.79
C VAL A 41 -22.63 -10.99 -19.27
N PRO A 42 -21.77 -11.96 -18.91
CA PRO A 42 -22.22 -13.28 -18.47
C PRO A 42 -22.77 -13.28 -17.05
N SER A 43 -23.56 -14.30 -16.71
CA SER A 43 -23.83 -14.60 -15.30
C SER A 43 -22.56 -15.08 -14.58
N PRO A 44 -22.44 -14.97 -13.25
CA PRO A 44 -21.23 -15.34 -12.52
C PRO A 44 -20.87 -16.83 -12.62
N THR A 45 -21.85 -17.66 -13.00
CA THR A 45 -21.70 -19.11 -13.18
C THR A 45 -21.49 -19.54 -14.63
N ASP A 46 -21.29 -18.60 -15.56
CA ASP A 46 -20.98 -18.94 -16.96
C ASP A 46 -19.60 -19.63 -17.02
N PRO A 47 -19.51 -20.86 -17.55
CA PRO A 47 -18.26 -21.61 -17.61
C PRO A 47 -17.20 -20.97 -18.52
N ALA A 48 -17.57 -20.01 -19.38
CA ALA A 48 -16.65 -19.29 -20.24
C ALA A 48 -15.99 -18.06 -19.55
N GLY A 49 -16.46 -17.67 -18.37
CA GLY A 49 -15.94 -16.53 -17.60
C GLY A 49 -17.07 -15.79 -16.85
N GLY A 50 -16.80 -15.34 -15.62
CA GLY A 50 -17.81 -14.74 -14.74
C GLY A 50 -18.10 -13.25 -15.01
N TYR A 51 -17.36 -12.62 -15.91
CA TYR A 51 -17.48 -11.22 -16.29
C TYR A 51 -17.02 -11.02 -17.75
N ALA A 52 -17.38 -9.89 -18.37
CA ALA A 52 -16.90 -9.48 -19.69
C ALA A 52 -15.89 -8.35 -19.53
N GLY A 53 -14.69 -8.45 -20.13
CA GLY A 53 -13.69 -7.39 -19.99
C GLY A 53 -12.50 -7.57 -20.91
N GLY A 54 -11.91 -6.47 -21.32
CA GLY A 54 -10.74 -6.47 -22.18
C GLY A 54 -10.33 -5.08 -22.63
N ALA A 55 -9.22 -5.03 -23.35
CA ALA A 55 -8.68 -3.82 -23.92
C ALA A 55 -8.75 -3.84 -25.45
N PHE A 56 -9.11 -2.71 -26.03
CA PHE A 56 -8.88 -2.38 -27.41
C PHE A 56 -7.47 -1.82 -27.52
N VAL A 57 -6.65 -2.48 -28.31
CA VAL A 57 -5.23 -2.15 -28.42
C VAL A 57 -4.87 -1.80 -29.86
N GLY A 58 -3.95 -0.85 -30.02
CA GLY A 58 -3.31 -0.60 -31.29
C GLY A 58 -2.22 -1.64 -31.55
N THR A 59 -2.31 -2.39 -32.65
CA THR A 59 -1.18 -3.24 -33.08
C THR A 59 0.03 -2.42 -33.55
N ILE A 60 -0.19 -1.12 -33.76
CA ILE A 60 0.83 -0.08 -33.89
C ILE A 60 0.44 1.04 -32.93
N PRO A 61 1.34 1.49 -32.03
CA PRO A 61 1.06 2.60 -31.13
C PRO A 61 0.61 3.87 -31.88
N ARG A 62 -0.30 4.62 -31.28
CA ARG A 62 -0.90 5.82 -31.87
C ARG A 62 -0.41 7.07 -31.17
N ASP A 63 -0.24 8.13 -31.94
CA ASP A 63 -0.09 9.47 -31.39
C ASP A 63 -1.48 10.01 -31.00
N LEU A 64 -1.72 10.14 -29.70
CA LEU A 64 -2.95 10.69 -29.14
C LEU A 64 -2.79 12.13 -28.60
N THR A 65 -1.65 12.77 -28.85
CA THR A 65 -1.34 14.11 -28.31
C THR A 65 -2.29 15.21 -28.78
N GLY A 66 -2.99 14.99 -29.90
CA GLY A 66 -3.97 15.92 -30.47
C GLY A 66 -5.40 15.82 -29.92
N TYR A 67 -5.67 14.93 -28.97
CA TYR A 67 -7.01 14.67 -28.42
C TYR A 67 -7.07 15.03 -26.94
N ASN A 68 -8.27 15.24 -26.39
CA ASN A 68 -8.44 15.49 -24.95
C ASN A 68 -9.57 14.65 -24.32
N ALA A 69 -10.24 13.81 -25.10
CA ALA A 69 -11.25 12.89 -24.61
C ALA A 69 -11.29 11.62 -25.45
N LEU A 70 -11.63 10.50 -24.80
CA LEU A 70 -12.24 9.35 -25.43
C LEU A 70 -13.76 9.47 -25.26
N THR A 71 -14.53 9.39 -26.34
CA THR A 71 -15.99 9.40 -26.29
C THR A 71 -16.56 8.15 -26.93
N PHE A 72 -17.77 7.82 -26.51
CA PHE A 72 -18.54 6.71 -27.06
C PHE A 72 -20.02 6.93 -26.79
N TRP A 73 -20.87 6.35 -27.63
CA TRP A 73 -22.27 6.14 -27.30
C TRP A 73 -22.41 4.78 -26.64
N ALA A 74 -23.23 4.68 -25.60
CA ALA A 74 -23.58 3.40 -25.02
C ALA A 74 -25.07 3.31 -24.65
N ARG A 75 -25.58 2.09 -24.67
CA ARG A 75 -26.84 1.68 -24.05
C ARG A 75 -26.72 0.24 -23.56
N ALA A 76 -27.60 -0.17 -22.67
CA ALA A 76 -27.68 -1.54 -22.18
C ALA A 76 -29.10 -2.11 -22.30
N SER A 77 -29.25 -3.44 -22.20
CA SER A 77 -30.57 -4.09 -22.25
C SER A 77 -31.36 -3.87 -20.96
N ILE A 78 -30.67 -3.54 -19.87
CA ILE A 78 -31.19 -3.08 -18.58
C ILE A 78 -30.32 -1.92 -18.09
N PRO A 79 -30.81 -1.02 -17.21
CA PRO A 79 -29.94 -0.02 -16.59
C PRO A 79 -28.85 -0.70 -15.74
N VAL A 80 -27.60 -0.29 -15.92
CA VAL A 80 -26.41 -0.84 -15.24
C VAL A 80 -25.38 0.25 -14.98
N THR A 81 -24.42 -0.02 -14.11
CA THR A 81 -23.21 0.79 -13.98
C THR A 81 -22.05 0.00 -14.54
N LEU A 82 -21.50 0.42 -15.68
CA LEU A 82 -20.29 -0.15 -16.24
C LEU A 82 -19.12 0.07 -15.26
N ASN A 83 -18.71 -0.97 -14.53
CA ASN A 83 -17.80 -0.88 -13.40
C ASN A 83 -16.45 -0.28 -13.79
N THR A 84 -15.93 -0.67 -14.96
CA THR A 84 -14.67 -0.18 -15.48
C THR A 84 -14.84 0.33 -16.91
N ALA A 85 -14.43 1.57 -17.13
CA ALA A 85 -14.30 2.17 -18.46
C ALA A 85 -13.14 3.17 -18.45
N GLY A 86 -12.14 2.95 -19.30
CA GLY A 86 -10.92 3.74 -19.28
C GLY A 86 -10.12 3.70 -20.57
N LEU A 87 -8.95 4.32 -20.54
CA LEU A 87 -7.97 4.28 -21.64
C LEU A 87 -6.54 4.03 -21.16
N GLY A 88 -5.65 3.68 -22.09
CA GLY A 88 -4.22 3.52 -21.81
C GLY A 88 -3.81 2.15 -21.26
N ASN A 89 -4.71 1.16 -21.23
CA ASN A 89 -4.38 -0.23 -20.90
C ASN A 89 -4.17 -1.02 -22.20
N ASP A 90 -2.94 -1.46 -22.46
CA ASP A 90 -2.53 -2.24 -23.63
C ASP A 90 -2.53 -3.76 -23.41
N ASN A 91 -3.03 -4.21 -22.24
CA ASN A 91 -3.10 -5.61 -21.83
C ASN A 91 -1.75 -6.34 -21.75
N THR A 92 -0.64 -5.60 -21.67
CA THR A 92 0.71 -6.19 -21.47
C THR A 92 1.13 -6.28 -20.00
N GLY A 93 0.41 -5.57 -19.12
CA GLY A 93 0.82 -5.36 -17.72
C GLY A 93 1.93 -4.32 -17.53
N THR A 94 2.33 -3.61 -18.60
CA THR A 94 3.41 -2.60 -18.55
C THR A 94 2.94 -1.18 -18.87
N SER A 95 1.64 -1.00 -19.08
CA SER A 95 1.01 0.31 -19.33
C SER A 95 1.23 1.26 -18.15
N ILE A 96 1.81 2.43 -18.42
CA ILE A 96 2.05 3.47 -17.39
C ILE A 96 1.06 4.63 -17.46
N TYR A 97 0.34 4.82 -18.58
CA TYR A 97 -0.61 5.93 -18.78
C TYR A 97 -2.07 5.48 -18.72
N THR A 98 -2.43 4.66 -17.74
CA THR A 98 -3.82 4.23 -17.54
C THR A 98 -4.66 5.31 -16.86
N THR A 99 -5.92 5.42 -17.26
CA THR A 99 -6.92 6.25 -16.58
C THR A 99 -8.30 5.65 -16.75
N GLU A 100 -9.16 5.73 -15.74
CA GLU A 100 -10.52 5.16 -15.73
C GLU A 100 -11.51 6.08 -15.04
N ALA A 101 -12.80 5.96 -15.38
CA ALA A 101 -13.86 6.70 -14.71
C ALA A 101 -13.95 6.31 -13.23
N ASP A 102 -13.91 7.30 -12.33
CA ASP A 102 -14.10 7.07 -10.89
C ASP A 102 -15.56 6.67 -10.62
N GLY A 103 -15.77 5.47 -10.09
CA GLY A 103 -17.10 4.92 -9.80
C GLY A 103 -17.83 4.32 -11.01
N GLY A 104 -17.18 4.16 -12.15
CA GLY A 104 -17.77 3.56 -13.36
C GLY A 104 -18.63 4.53 -14.19
N VAL A 105 -19.41 3.97 -15.11
CA VAL A 105 -20.26 4.73 -16.04
C VAL A 105 -21.70 4.21 -16.02
N ASP A 106 -22.65 5.03 -15.59
CA ASP A 106 -24.08 4.65 -15.58
C ASP A 106 -24.65 4.58 -17.00
N VAL A 107 -24.99 3.37 -17.45
CA VAL A 107 -25.54 3.10 -18.78
C VAL A 107 -27.02 2.76 -18.67
N SER A 108 -27.84 3.57 -19.34
CA SER A 108 -29.30 3.37 -19.39
C SER A 108 -29.72 2.48 -20.57
N THR A 109 -31.02 2.24 -20.70
CA THR A 109 -31.58 1.56 -21.87
C THR A 109 -31.66 2.44 -23.12
N ALA A 110 -31.44 3.75 -22.99
CA ALA A 110 -31.34 4.68 -24.10
C ALA A 110 -29.87 4.93 -24.48
N TRP A 111 -29.65 5.19 -25.78
CA TRP A 111 -28.34 5.63 -26.28
C TRP A 111 -27.97 7.00 -25.71
N THR A 112 -26.87 7.03 -24.96
CA THR A 112 -26.30 8.25 -24.37
C THR A 112 -24.83 8.38 -24.78
N LYS A 113 -24.36 9.60 -25.05
CA LYS A 113 -22.94 9.87 -25.29
C LYS A 113 -22.22 10.06 -23.96
N PHE A 114 -21.13 9.34 -23.78
CA PHE A 114 -20.23 9.45 -22.64
C PHE A 114 -18.90 10.05 -23.10
N THR A 115 -18.24 10.74 -22.18
CA THR A 115 -16.94 11.40 -22.41
C THR A 115 -16.03 11.04 -21.25
N LEU A 116 -14.93 10.37 -21.56
CA LEU A 116 -13.83 10.09 -20.63
C LEU A 116 -12.70 11.08 -20.95
N PRO A 117 -12.49 12.10 -20.10
CA PRO A 117 -11.42 13.06 -20.29
C PRO A 117 -10.03 12.42 -20.20
N ILE A 118 -9.10 12.87 -21.04
CA ILE A 118 -7.69 12.47 -20.98
C ILE A 118 -6.96 13.46 -20.06
N PRO A 119 -6.36 13.01 -18.94
CA PRO A 119 -5.74 13.91 -17.97
C PRO A 119 -4.66 14.80 -18.58
N ASN A 120 -3.68 14.23 -19.27
CA ASN A 120 -2.66 14.98 -19.97
C ASN A 120 -2.30 14.29 -21.30
N PRO A 121 -2.89 14.70 -22.43
CA PRO A 121 -2.65 14.04 -23.71
C PRO A 121 -1.23 14.25 -24.24
N ALA A 122 -0.48 15.26 -23.76
CA ALA A 122 0.85 15.56 -24.26
C ALA A 122 1.88 14.43 -24.03
N VAL A 123 1.61 13.50 -23.11
CA VAL A 123 2.47 12.34 -22.85
C VAL A 123 2.10 11.12 -23.70
N LEU A 124 0.98 11.16 -24.42
CA LEU A 124 0.44 10.03 -25.19
C LEU A 124 0.92 10.00 -26.65
N GLY A 125 2.23 10.16 -26.87
CA GLY A 125 2.81 10.17 -28.22
C GLY A 125 2.91 8.79 -28.89
N GLN A 126 2.89 7.72 -28.10
CA GLN A 126 2.97 6.33 -28.57
C GLN A 126 2.08 5.43 -27.70
N GLU A 127 0.76 5.65 -27.76
CA GLU A 127 -0.18 4.91 -26.94
C GLU A 127 -0.65 3.62 -27.63
N GLY A 128 -0.44 2.48 -26.97
CA GLY A 128 -0.90 1.17 -27.41
C GLY A 128 -2.26 0.79 -26.84
N GLY A 129 -2.57 1.24 -25.62
CA GLY A 129 -3.83 0.98 -24.94
C GLY A 129 -4.89 2.02 -25.30
N LEU A 130 -5.94 1.62 -26.02
CA LEU A 130 -6.97 2.54 -26.49
C LEU A 130 -8.11 2.62 -25.47
N PHE A 131 -9.21 1.91 -25.67
CA PHE A 131 -10.30 1.82 -24.70
C PHE A 131 -10.18 0.50 -23.95
N TYR A 132 -10.54 0.45 -22.68
CA TYR A 132 -10.76 -0.83 -21.99
C TYR A 132 -11.99 -0.74 -21.10
N PHE A 133 -12.57 -1.90 -20.83
CA PHE A 133 -13.71 -2.04 -19.96
C PHE A 133 -13.68 -3.37 -19.22
N ALA A 134 -14.42 -3.44 -18.12
CA ALA A 134 -14.72 -4.67 -17.42
C ALA A 134 -16.08 -4.53 -16.73
N GLU A 135 -16.88 -5.59 -16.80
CA GLU A 135 -18.24 -5.62 -16.28
C GLU A 135 -18.66 -7.02 -15.85
N ALA A 136 -19.19 -7.14 -14.64
CA ALA A 136 -19.77 -8.38 -14.11
C ALA A 136 -21.31 -8.31 -14.12
N SER A 137 -21.99 -9.44 -13.93
CA SER A 137 -23.45 -9.40 -13.93
C SER A 137 -24.01 -8.58 -12.76
N GLU A 138 -25.05 -7.80 -13.04
CA GLU A 138 -25.93 -7.26 -12.02
C GLU A 138 -26.97 -8.32 -11.64
N ASN A 139 -27.12 -8.59 -10.33
CA ASN A 139 -28.05 -9.58 -9.79
C ASN A 139 -27.94 -10.99 -10.40
N GLY A 140 -26.75 -11.38 -10.86
CA GLY A 140 -26.48 -12.73 -11.35
C GLY A 140 -27.06 -13.07 -12.73
N THR A 141 -27.59 -12.08 -13.47
CA THR A 141 -28.26 -12.30 -14.76
C THR A 141 -27.42 -11.82 -15.93
N THR A 142 -27.44 -12.55 -17.04
CA THR A 142 -26.82 -12.13 -18.30
C THR A 142 -27.57 -10.95 -18.92
N TYR A 143 -26.83 -9.99 -19.45
CA TYR A 143 -27.38 -8.85 -20.18
C TYR A 143 -26.39 -8.36 -21.24
N ASP A 144 -26.83 -7.44 -22.09
CA ASP A 144 -25.98 -6.88 -23.16
C ASP A 144 -25.75 -5.38 -22.95
N ILE A 145 -24.53 -4.94 -23.25
CA ILE A 145 -24.17 -3.53 -23.45
C ILE A 145 -23.79 -3.35 -24.91
N TRP A 146 -24.26 -2.28 -25.52
CA TRP A 146 -23.84 -1.88 -26.86
C TRP A 146 -23.09 -0.57 -26.79
N PHE A 147 -21.96 -0.51 -27.50
CA PHE A 147 -21.16 0.68 -27.71
C PHE A 147 -21.17 1.05 -29.19
N ASP A 148 -21.23 2.35 -29.49
CA ASP A 148 -21.17 2.86 -30.85
C ASP A 148 -20.29 4.12 -30.88
N ASP A 149 -19.67 4.40 -32.03
CA ASP A 149 -18.80 5.57 -32.25
C ASP A 149 -17.73 5.78 -31.16
N ILE A 150 -16.96 4.75 -30.81
CA ILE A 150 -15.86 4.88 -29.85
C ILE A 150 -14.67 5.61 -30.50
N GLN A 151 -14.38 6.82 -30.05
CA GLN A 151 -13.52 7.78 -30.74
C GLN A 151 -12.69 8.62 -29.78
N PHE A 152 -11.44 8.91 -30.16
CA PHE A 152 -10.69 9.99 -29.55
C PHE A 152 -11.08 11.31 -30.23
N GLU A 153 -11.42 12.32 -29.43
CA GLU A 153 -11.89 13.62 -29.89
C GLU A 153 -11.12 14.76 -29.22
N LEU A 154 -11.01 15.88 -29.93
CA LEU A 154 -10.60 17.15 -29.36
C LEU A 154 -11.86 17.99 -29.09
N LEU A 155 -12.28 18.02 -27.84
CA LEU A 155 -13.49 18.70 -27.41
C LEU A 155 -13.18 20.11 -26.90
N GLY A 156 -13.94 21.11 -27.37
CA GLY A 156 -13.89 22.47 -26.84
C GLY A 156 -14.74 22.68 -25.58
N THR A 157 -15.38 21.63 -25.08
CA THR A 157 -16.35 21.69 -23.96
C THR A 157 -15.76 21.28 -22.61
N LEU A 158 -14.50 20.84 -22.57
CA LEU A 158 -13.81 20.53 -21.31
C LEU A 158 -13.35 21.83 -20.65
N ALA A 159 -13.71 22.03 -19.39
CA ALA A 159 -13.40 23.25 -18.64
C ALA A 159 -13.00 22.96 -17.19
N ASN A 160 -12.33 23.94 -16.57
CA ASN A 160 -12.01 23.92 -15.13
C ASN A 160 -11.28 22.63 -14.67
N PRO A 161 -10.09 22.31 -15.19
CA PRO A 161 -9.33 21.14 -14.74
C PRO A 161 -8.99 21.24 -13.25
N ARG A 162 -9.24 20.18 -12.50
CA ARG A 162 -9.01 20.06 -11.05
C ARG A 162 -8.27 18.74 -10.76
N PRO A 163 -6.96 18.68 -11.04
CA PRO A 163 -6.14 17.55 -10.64
C PRO A 163 -6.02 17.47 -9.11
N SER A 164 -5.89 16.26 -8.57
CA SER A 164 -5.66 16.04 -7.14
C SER A 164 -4.79 14.82 -6.88
N ILE A 165 -4.03 14.86 -5.80
CA ILE A 165 -3.34 13.72 -5.19
C ILE A 165 -3.83 13.55 -3.74
N PRO A 166 -3.54 12.44 -3.06
CA PRO A 166 -3.89 12.28 -1.65
C PRO A 166 -3.35 13.43 -0.77
N THR A 167 -4.06 13.71 0.31
CA THR A 167 -3.59 14.58 1.40
C THR A 167 -3.35 13.73 2.62
N GLU A 168 -2.09 13.49 2.94
CA GLU A 168 -1.71 12.58 4.02
C GLU A 168 -0.32 12.90 4.57
N THR A 169 -0.06 12.37 5.77
CA THR A 169 1.28 12.32 6.35
C THR A 169 1.71 10.86 6.43
N ARG A 170 2.89 10.54 5.93
CA ARG A 170 3.49 9.20 6.04
C ARG A 170 4.77 9.27 6.85
N LEU A 171 4.90 8.35 7.81
CA LEU A 171 6.17 8.02 8.41
C LEU A 171 6.89 7.01 7.51
N GLY A 172 8.20 7.11 7.37
CA GLY A 172 8.97 6.10 6.66
C GLY A 172 10.44 6.08 7.04
N THR A 173 11.12 5.01 6.68
CA THR A 173 12.56 4.83 6.95
C THR A 173 13.39 5.12 5.71
N VAL A 174 14.57 5.70 5.92
CA VAL A 174 15.56 5.88 4.85
C VAL A 174 15.81 4.57 4.11
N GLY A 175 15.81 4.62 2.79
CA GLY A 175 16.00 3.48 1.90
C GLY A 175 14.71 2.79 1.44
N SER A 176 13.56 3.11 2.06
CA SER A 176 12.26 2.60 1.61
C SER A 176 11.70 3.39 0.42
N SER A 177 10.74 2.80 -0.28
CA SER A 177 10.04 3.43 -1.41
C SER A 177 8.58 3.00 -1.46
N PHE A 178 7.72 3.84 -2.02
CA PHE A 178 6.31 3.52 -2.26
C PHE A 178 5.78 4.24 -3.51
N ALA A 179 4.74 3.68 -4.14
CA ALA A 179 4.03 4.35 -5.22
C ALA A 179 2.95 5.28 -4.67
N ILE A 180 2.80 6.47 -5.28
CA ILE A 180 1.64 7.33 -5.06
C ILE A 180 0.43 6.66 -5.70
N ASP A 181 -0.61 6.43 -4.92
CA ASP A 181 -1.90 5.92 -5.40
C ASP A 181 -2.99 6.98 -5.18
N GLY A 182 -4.13 6.86 -5.83
CA GLY A 182 -5.28 7.75 -5.65
C GLY A 182 -5.13 9.13 -6.31
N ALA A 183 -4.24 9.27 -7.30
CA ALA A 183 -4.20 10.46 -8.14
C ALA A 183 -5.46 10.52 -9.03
N ARG A 184 -6.07 11.71 -9.12
CA ARG A 184 -7.35 11.93 -9.81
C ARG A 184 -7.33 13.17 -10.68
N TYR A 185 -8.15 13.14 -11.72
CA TYR A 185 -8.39 14.26 -12.61
C TYR A 185 -9.89 14.51 -12.74
N THR A 186 -10.38 15.59 -12.14
CA THR A 186 -11.76 16.05 -12.33
C THR A 186 -11.79 17.21 -13.32
N VAL A 187 -12.74 17.17 -14.25
CA VAL A 187 -12.96 18.26 -15.22
C VAL A 187 -14.45 18.42 -15.49
N ASP A 188 -14.87 19.64 -15.76
CA ASP A 188 -16.23 19.93 -16.20
C ASP A 188 -16.39 19.51 -17.67
N VAL A 189 -17.30 18.57 -17.91
CA VAL A 189 -17.76 18.13 -19.23
C VAL A 189 -19.16 18.70 -19.48
N ALA A 190 -19.22 19.84 -20.17
CA ALA A 190 -20.47 20.48 -20.59
C ALA A 190 -21.49 20.75 -19.45
N GLY A 191 -21.00 21.14 -18.28
CA GLY A 191 -21.76 21.47 -17.07
C GLY A 191 -21.86 20.33 -16.05
N THR A 192 -21.21 19.18 -16.31
CA THR A 192 -21.19 18.02 -15.39
C THR A 192 -19.76 17.62 -15.10
N ASP A 193 -19.43 17.47 -13.82
CA ASP A 193 -18.11 16.99 -13.42
C ASP A 193 -17.93 15.52 -13.75
N VAL A 194 -16.83 15.21 -14.44
CA VAL A 194 -16.34 13.84 -14.64
C VAL A 194 -15.00 13.71 -13.94
N THR A 195 -14.88 12.71 -13.08
CA THR A 195 -13.64 12.39 -12.36
C THR A 195 -13.04 11.12 -12.93
N MET A 196 -11.75 11.16 -13.20
CA MET A 196 -10.96 10.02 -13.62
C MET A 196 -9.96 9.63 -12.52
N ASN A 197 -9.85 8.34 -12.20
CA ASN A 197 -8.68 7.80 -11.52
C ASN A 197 -7.55 7.75 -12.55
N ALA A 198 -6.47 8.47 -12.28
CA ALA A 198 -5.40 8.68 -13.25
C ALA A 198 -4.10 8.10 -12.71
N SER A 199 -3.36 7.39 -13.56
CA SER A 199 -2.01 6.97 -13.24
C SER A 199 -1.15 8.18 -12.84
N PRO A 200 -0.27 8.05 -11.83
CA PRO A 200 0.67 9.09 -11.45
C PRO A 200 1.54 9.58 -12.61
N ALA A 201 1.79 8.75 -13.63
CA ALA A 201 2.60 9.14 -14.79
C ALA A 201 2.02 10.30 -15.62
N TYR A 202 0.74 10.65 -15.45
CA TYR A 202 0.15 11.86 -16.04
C TYR A 202 0.59 13.16 -15.36
N PHE A 203 1.16 13.07 -14.14
CA PHE A 203 1.50 14.20 -13.29
C PHE A 203 3.00 14.50 -13.31
N SER A 204 3.34 15.75 -12.99
CA SER A 204 4.70 16.17 -12.65
C SER A 204 4.78 16.40 -11.16
N PHE A 205 5.58 15.60 -10.47
CA PHE A 205 5.77 15.68 -9.02
C PHE A 205 6.96 16.57 -8.65
N THR A 206 6.95 17.10 -7.43
CA THR A 206 8.04 17.90 -6.87
C THR A 206 8.17 17.60 -5.39
N SER A 207 9.39 17.34 -4.94
CA SER A 207 9.73 17.26 -3.52
C SER A 207 10.20 18.63 -3.00
N SER A 208 9.78 19.00 -1.79
CA SER A 208 10.32 20.18 -1.11
C SER A 208 11.77 20.02 -0.66
N ASP A 209 12.25 18.78 -0.50
CA ASP A 209 13.62 18.44 -0.09
C ASP A 209 14.02 17.08 -0.68
N THR A 210 14.89 17.11 -1.69
CA THR A 210 15.37 15.90 -2.39
C THR A 210 16.43 15.12 -1.61
N ASP A 211 17.05 15.73 -0.59
CA ASP A 211 17.97 15.02 0.30
C ASP A 211 17.19 14.13 1.29
N VAL A 212 15.91 14.44 1.52
CA VAL A 212 14.98 13.64 2.33
C VAL A 212 14.17 12.67 1.48
N ALA A 213 13.58 13.11 0.38
CA ALA A 213 12.78 12.24 -0.49
C ALA A 213 12.78 12.69 -1.95
N THR A 214 12.89 11.73 -2.87
CA THR A 214 12.75 11.94 -4.31
C THR A 214 11.49 11.25 -4.83
N VAL A 215 10.98 11.70 -5.98
CA VAL A 215 9.83 11.10 -6.65
C VAL A 215 10.12 11.03 -8.15
N ASP A 216 9.91 9.87 -8.75
CA ASP A 216 10.17 9.67 -10.18
C ASP A 216 8.95 10.02 -11.06
N GLU A 217 9.12 9.88 -12.37
CA GLU A 217 8.10 10.18 -13.37
C GLU A 217 6.89 9.22 -13.34
N THR A 218 7.01 8.08 -12.67
CA THR A 218 5.92 7.12 -12.48
C THR A 218 5.21 7.30 -11.13
N GLY A 219 5.59 8.32 -10.36
CA GLY A 219 5.04 8.58 -9.03
C GLY A 219 5.59 7.66 -7.94
N THR A 220 6.75 7.01 -8.16
CA THR A 220 7.42 6.25 -7.10
C THR A 220 8.25 7.20 -6.24
N VAL A 221 7.92 7.28 -4.95
CA VAL A 221 8.65 8.05 -3.94
C VAL A 221 9.72 7.17 -3.32
N THR A 222 10.96 7.67 -3.22
CA THR A 222 12.08 7.04 -2.52
C THR A 222 12.51 7.92 -1.36
N LEU A 223 12.66 7.35 -0.17
CA LEU A 223 13.10 8.04 1.03
C LEU A 223 14.62 7.98 1.12
N VAL A 224 15.28 9.13 0.99
CA VAL A 224 16.73 9.25 0.79
C VAL A 224 17.47 9.58 2.08
N GLY A 225 16.89 10.41 2.94
CA GLY A 225 17.54 10.91 4.15
C GLY A 225 16.53 11.24 5.24
N ALA A 226 16.99 11.29 6.49
CA ALA A 226 16.13 11.63 7.61
C ALA A 226 15.73 13.12 7.56
N GLY A 227 14.51 13.42 7.97
CA GLY A 227 13.95 14.77 7.95
C GLY A 227 12.53 14.78 7.42
N THR A 228 12.02 15.98 7.11
CA THR A 228 10.66 16.16 6.59
C THR A 228 10.71 16.65 5.14
N ALA A 229 9.90 16.05 4.28
CA ALA A 229 9.69 16.52 2.90
C ALA A 229 8.20 16.55 2.57
N THR A 230 7.80 17.38 1.61
CA THR A 230 6.45 17.39 1.07
C THR A 230 6.49 17.13 -0.42
N ILE A 231 5.78 16.11 -0.87
CA ILE A 231 5.56 15.84 -2.30
C ILE A 231 4.29 16.56 -2.74
N THR A 232 4.43 17.38 -3.77
CA THR A 232 3.32 18.07 -4.47
C THR A 232 3.30 17.66 -5.93
N ALA A 233 2.18 17.90 -6.63
CA ALA A 233 2.02 17.54 -8.02
C ALA A 233 1.38 18.66 -8.85
N SER A 234 1.59 18.61 -10.16
CA SER A 234 0.87 19.39 -11.15
C SER A 234 0.53 18.53 -12.36
N LEU A 235 -0.50 18.90 -13.10
CA LEU A 235 -0.95 18.19 -14.30
C LEU A 235 -1.21 19.21 -15.40
N ALA A 236 -0.46 19.09 -16.50
CA ALA A 236 -0.45 20.03 -17.62
C ALA A 236 -0.33 21.51 -17.18
N GLY A 237 0.50 21.79 -16.18
CA GLY A 237 0.74 23.14 -15.63
C GLY A 237 -0.30 23.64 -14.62
N THR A 238 -1.35 22.85 -14.33
CA THR A 238 -2.32 23.13 -13.26
C THR A 238 -1.87 22.44 -11.98
N SER A 239 -1.71 23.18 -10.88
CA SER A 239 -1.39 22.59 -9.57
C SER A 239 -2.48 21.60 -9.13
N ALA A 240 -2.06 20.42 -8.70
CA ALA A 240 -2.96 19.46 -8.08
C ALA A 240 -3.30 19.91 -6.65
N SER A 241 -4.54 19.67 -6.21
CA SER A 241 -4.85 19.74 -4.79
C SER A 241 -4.25 18.54 -4.05
N GLY A 242 -4.02 18.71 -2.75
CA GLY A 242 -3.40 17.71 -1.89
C GLY A 242 -1.88 17.77 -1.87
N ALA A 243 -1.31 17.03 -0.92
CA ALA A 243 0.12 16.96 -0.67
C ALA A 243 0.41 15.74 0.22
N ILE A 244 1.52 15.06 -0.04
CA ILE A 244 1.99 13.97 0.81
C ILE A 244 3.15 14.52 1.64
N THR A 245 2.93 14.64 2.95
CA THR A 245 4.00 15.03 3.89
C THR A 245 4.71 13.78 4.38
N LEU A 246 6.02 13.80 4.35
CA LEU A 246 6.89 12.69 4.71
C LEU A 246 7.64 13.08 5.97
N ASP A 247 7.58 12.22 6.98
CA ASP A 247 8.49 12.25 8.12
C ASP A 247 9.40 11.02 7.99
N VAL A 248 10.68 11.26 7.71
CA VAL A 248 11.64 10.22 7.37
C VAL A 248 12.64 10.07 8.51
N ILE A 249 12.78 8.84 8.96
CA ILE A 249 13.71 8.45 10.02
C ILE A 249 14.85 7.61 9.46
N ALA A 250 16.08 7.85 9.90
CA ALA A 250 17.20 6.98 9.53
C ALA A 250 17.18 5.72 10.42
N PRO A 251 17.57 4.54 9.92
CA PRO A 251 17.91 3.40 10.79
C PRO A 251 19.18 3.69 11.60
N PRO A 252 19.50 2.90 12.65
CA PRO A 252 20.79 2.97 13.32
C PRO A 252 21.93 2.70 12.32
N ALA A 253 23.01 3.48 12.40
CA ALA A 253 24.17 3.32 11.53
C ALA A 253 25.22 2.35 12.08
N GLU A 254 25.25 2.17 13.41
CA GLU A 254 26.15 1.27 14.12
C GLU A 254 25.33 0.15 14.76
N ALA A 255 25.91 -1.05 14.87
CA ALA A 255 25.31 -2.19 15.58
C ALA A 255 25.13 -1.88 17.07
N ALA A 256 24.30 -2.68 17.75
CA ALA A 256 24.18 -2.60 19.20
C ALA A 256 25.53 -2.95 19.89
N PRO A 257 25.77 -2.46 21.12
CA PRO A 257 26.98 -2.79 21.87
C PRO A 257 27.15 -4.31 22.11
N THR A 258 28.17 -4.92 21.50
CA THR A 258 28.48 -6.35 21.71
C THR A 258 28.62 -6.69 23.20
N PRO A 259 27.86 -7.68 23.71
CA PRO A 259 27.94 -8.12 25.09
C PRO A 259 29.33 -8.63 25.49
N THR A 260 29.71 -8.42 26.75
CA THR A 260 31.02 -8.85 27.28
C THR A 260 30.92 -9.90 28.39
N THR A 261 29.70 -10.28 28.79
CA THR A 261 29.47 -11.29 29.83
C THR A 261 29.94 -12.67 29.33
N PRO A 262 30.58 -13.51 30.15
CA PRO A 262 30.91 -14.86 29.72
C PRO A 262 29.65 -15.64 29.32
N GLU A 263 29.69 -16.40 28.21
CA GLU A 263 28.53 -17.16 27.70
C GLU A 263 27.93 -18.12 28.75
N ALA A 264 28.75 -18.65 29.65
CA ALA A 264 28.30 -19.51 30.75
C ALA A 264 27.37 -18.80 31.77
N ASP A 265 27.40 -17.47 31.81
CA ASP A 265 26.61 -16.63 32.70
C ASP A 265 25.46 -15.92 31.96
N VAL A 266 25.11 -16.38 30.75
CA VAL A 266 24.09 -15.77 29.88
C VAL A 266 23.09 -16.81 29.38
N ILE A 267 21.81 -16.47 29.47
CA ILE A 267 20.73 -17.12 28.72
C ILE A 267 20.33 -16.16 27.61
N SER A 268 20.73 -16.44 26.37
CA SER A 268 20.45 -15.56 25.23
C SER A 268 19.14 -15.98 24.57
N LEU A 269 18.23 -15.03 24.35
CA LEU A 269 17.04 -15.23 23.51
C LEU A 269 17.33 -14.83 22.05
N PHE A 270 18.10 -13.76 21.87
CA PHE A 270 18.49 -13.23 20.57
C PHE A 270 19.83 -12.49 20.71
N SER A 271 20.83 -12.88 19.92
CA SER A 271 22.14 -12.24 19.83
C SER A 271 22.98 -12.93 18.77
N ASN A 272 23.82 -12.19 18.06
CA ASN A 272 24.89 -12.76 17.25
C ASN A 272 26.11 -13.22 18.07
N ALA A 273 26.22 -12.80 19.34
CA ALA A 273 27.38 -13.04 20.19
C ALA A 273 27.30 -14.34 21.02
N TYR A 274 26.09 -14.87 21.25
CA TYR A 274 25.86 -16.04 22.10
C TYR A 274 24.99 -17.09 21.41
N THR A 275 25.09 -18.33 21.88
CA THR A 275 24.14 -19.38 21.47
C THR A 275 22.76 -19.12 22.10
N GLY A 276 21.76 -18.87 21.26
CA GLY A 276 20.38 -18.64 21.72
C GLY A 276 19.67 -19.91 22.21
N VAL A 277 18.75 -19.75 23.16
CA VAL A 277 17.74 -20.76 23.50
C VAL A 277 16.53 -20.62 22.55
N PRO A 278 15.68 -21.65 22.41
CA PRO A 278 14.50 -21.59 21.56
C PRO A 278 13.54 -20.46 21.95
N VAL A 279 13.07 -19.70 20.97
CA VAL A 279 11.96 -18.74 21.08
C VAL A 279 10.93 -19.13 20.02
N ASP A 280 9.68 -19.32 20.45
CA ASP A 280 8.61 -19.83 19.59
C ASP A 280 8.18 -18.79 18.57
N ALA A 281 8.01 -17.54 19.02
CA ALA A 281 7.61 -16.43 18.19
C ALA A 281 8.09 -15.09 18.77
N TRP A 282 8.58 -14.23 17.88
CA TRP A 282 8.95 -12.84 18.19
C TRP A 282 7.79 -11.84 18.02
N ALA A 283 6.68 -12.33 17.46
CA ALA A 283 5.37 -11.71 17.45
C ALA A 283 4.32 -12.82 17.50
N SER A 284 3.75 -13.07 18.67
CA SER A 284 2.75 -14.11 18.90
C SER A 284 1.35 -13.54 19.08
N PHE A 285 1.26 -12.46 19.86
CA PHE A 285 0.02 -11.79 20.17
C PHE A 285 0.27 -10.30 20.32
N GLY A 286 -0.52 -9.51 19.61
CA GLY A 286 -0.20 -8.11 19.35
C GLY A 286 -0.66 -7.75 17.95
N ASN A 287 -0.41 -6.51 17.55
CA ASN A 287 -0.59 -6.07 16.17
C ASN A 287 0.57 -5.18 15.71
N ALA A 288 1.75 -5.32 16.34
CA ALA A 288 2.94 -4.65 15.84
C ALA A 288 3.52 -5.50 14.70
N ASP A 289 4.12 -4.85 13.72
CA ASP A 289 4.85 -5.59 12.69
C ASP A 289 6.24 -5.90 13.20
N VAL A 290 6.71 -7.13 13.01
CA VAL A 290 8.08 -7.55 13.31
C VAL A 290 8.79 -7.98 12.03
N ALA A 291 10.02 -7.52 11.85
CA ALA A 291 10.89 -7.95 10.76
C ALA A 291 12.31 -8.24 11.26
N ASP A 292 12.96 -9.21 10.62
CA ASP A 292 14.40 -9.41 10.76
C ASP A 292 15.13 -8.45 9.81
N THR A 293 16.08 -7.71 10.36
CA THR A 293 16.96 -6.83 9.58
C THR A 293 18.40 -6.95 10.07
N GLN A 294 19.33 -6.30 9.37
CA GLN A 294 20.71 -6.21 9.80
C GLN A 294 21.15 -4.77 9.96
N VAL A 295 21.87 -4.51 11.04
CA VAL A 295 22.51 -3.21 11.32
C VAL A 295 24.01 -3.44 11.38
N ALA A 296 24.74 -2.90 10.41
CA ALA A 296 26.19 -3.12 10.29
C ALA A 296 26.64 -4.60 10.32
N GLY A 297 25.78 -5.51 9.87
CA GLY A 297 26.03 -6.97 9.82
C GLY A 297 25.61 -7.74 11.08
N ASP A 298 25.06 -7.06 12.07
CA ASP A 298 24.46 -7.62 13.28
C ASP A 298 22.96 -7.84 13.05
N ASP A 299 22.42 -9.00 13.45
CA ASP A 299 21.01 -9.31 13.24
C ASP A 299 20.18 -8.58 14.31
N VAL A 300 19.09 -7.93 13.89
CA VAL A 300 18.27 -7.08 14.75
C VAL A 300 16.79 -7.34 14.49
N LYS A 301 15.98 -7.37 15.55
CA LYS A 301 14.51 -7.35 15.43
C LYS A 301 14.03 -5.91 15.25
N LEU A 302 13.29 -5.65 14.19
CA LEU A 302 12.64 -4.36 13.96
C LEU A 302 11.14 -4.48 14.25
N TYR A 303 10.68 -3.77 15.26
CA TYR A 303 9.26 -3.58 15.55
C TYR A 303 8.79 -2.24 14.97
N THR A 304 7.71 -2.26 14.19
CA THR A 304 7.00 -1.05 13.72
C THR A 304 5.53 -1.07 14.13
N ASN A 305 4.88 0.09 14.12
CA ASN A 305 3.50 0.29 14.61
C ASN A 305 3.30 0.00 16.11
N LEU A 306 4.38 -0.11 16.89
CA LEU A 306 4.32 -0.51 18.29
C LEU A 306 3.56 0.50 19.17
N ALA A 307 3.70 1.82 18.94
CA ALA A 307 2.99 2.88 19.66
C ALA A 307 1.46 2.79 19.58
N SER A 308 0.92 2.09 18.58
CA SER A 308 -0.53 1.90 18.43
C SER A 308 -1.03 0.60 19.08
N THR A 309 -0.13 -0.20 19.66
CA THR A 309 -0.42 -1.55 20.15
C THR A 309 0.62 -2.03 21.18
N PHE A 310 0.83 -3.34 21.25
CA PHE A 310 1.89 -4.03 21.99
C PHE A 310 2.25 -5.29 21.21
N GLU A 311 3.37 -5.93 21.56
CA GLU A 311 3.77 -7.18 20.94
C GLU A 311 4.30 -8.18 21.97
N GLY A 312 3.84 -9.42 21.86
CA GLY A 312 4.19 -10.54 22.72
C GLY A 312 5.23 -11.44 22.05
N ILE A 313 6.34 -11.66 22.76
CA ILE A 313 7.39 -12.62 22.43
C ILE A 313 7.16 -13.85 23.32
N GLU A 314 7.08 -15.03 22.72
CA GLU A 314 6.77 -16.28 23.43
C GLU A 314 7.87 -17.33 23.29
N PHE A 315 8.14 -18.02 24.41
CA PHE A 315 9.03 -19.17 24.54
C PHE A 315 8.38 -20.17 25.50
N VAL A 316 7.16 -20.56 25.15
CA VAL A 316 6.24 -21.39 25.94
C VAL A 316 6.47 -22.89 25.72
N THR A 317 7.06 -23.29 24.59
CA THR A 317 7.43 -24.71 24.37
C THR A 317 8.63 -25.12 25.22
N GLN A 318 9.51 -24.16 25.53
CA GLN A 318 10.63 -24.31 26.44
C GLN A 318 10.80 -23.02 27.25
N THR A 319 10.15 -22.97 28.41
CA THR A 319 10.30 -21.86 29.36
C THR A 319 11.76 -21.70 29.80
N VAL A 320 12.10 -20.49 30.23
CA VAL A 320 13.43 -20.13 30.69
C VAL A 320 13.49 -20.13 32.22
N ASP A 321 14.40 -20.94 32.76
CA ASP A 321 14.82 -20.87 34.16
C ASP A 321 15.96 -19.87 34.33
N ALA A 322 15.62 -18.67 34.80
CA ALA A 322 16.55 -17.59 35.10
C ALA A 322 16.77 -17.42 36.62
N THR A 323 16.56 -18.46 37.44
CA THR A 323 16.70 -18.36 38.90
C THR A 323 18.13 -18.03 39.35
N ASP A 324 19.14 -18.56 38.65
CA ASP A 324 20.56 -18.29 38.89
C ASP A 324 21.04 -16.96 38.27
N MET A 325 20.25 -16.35 37.39
CA MET A 325 20.56 -15.07 36.76
C MET A 325 20.18 -13.90 37.67
N ASN A 326 20.81 -12.74 37.49
CA ASN A 326 20.54 -11.54 38.32
C ASN A 326 20.18 -10.29 37.51
N ARG A 327 20.30 -10.32 36.18
CA ARG A 327 20.07 -9.18 35.29
C ARG A 327 19.17 -9.59 34.12
N PHE A 328 18.36 -8.65 33.68
CA PHE A 328 17.70 -8.67 32.38
C PHE A 328 18.38 -7.58 31.54
N ARG A 329 18.73 -7.91 30.29
CA ARG A 329 19.34 -6.98 29.34
C ARG A 329 18.62 -7.07 28.00
N MET A 330 18.47 -5.90 27.37
CA MET A 330 17.97 -5.71 26.02
C MET A 330 18.52 -4.39 25.50
N ASP A 331 19.26 -4.38 24.41
CA ASP A 331 19.68 -3.16 23.73
C ASP A 331 18.55 -2.72 22.79
N ILE A 332 18.10 -1.47 22.94
CA ILE A 332 17.08 -0.89 22.07
C ILE A 332 17.61 0.35 21.37
N TRP A 333 17.17 0.57 20.14
CA TRP A 333 17.37 1.83 19.42
C TRP A 333 16.05 2.28 18.83
N THR A 334 15.75 3.56 18.95
CA THR A 334 14.53 4.14 18.37
C THR A 334 14.84 5.46 17.67
N PRO A 335 14.26 5.72 16.50
CA PRO A 335 14.31 7.02 15.87
C PRO A 335 13.25 7.98 16.44
N ASP A 336 12.28 7.46 17.19
CA ASP A 336 11.18 8.26 17.71
C ASP A 336 11.65 9.16 18.85
N ALA A 337 10.93 10.27 19.05
CA ALA A 337 11.21 11.20 20.13
C ALA A 337 10.98 10.51 21.49
N THR A 338 12.01 10.49 22.34
CA THR A 338 11.95 9.87 23.68
C THR A 338 11.69 10.87 24.80
N ASP A 339 11.60 12.16 24.47
CA ASP A 339 11.24 13.21 25.41
C ASP A 339 9.84 12.99 26.00
N ALA A 340 9.61 13.50 27.21
CA ALA A 340 8.30 13.36 27.86
C ALA A 340 7.17 13.88 26.93
N PRO A 341 6.06 13.12 26.79
CA PRO A 341 5.62 12.04 27.67
C PRO A 341 6.02 10.61 27.24
N ALA A 342 6.85 10.42 26.21
CA ALA A 342 7.10 9.12 25.63
C ALA A 342 7.74 8.12 26.61
N VAL A 343 7.25 6.87 26.59
CA VAL A 343 7.85 5.76 27.35
C VAL A 343 7.93 4.46 26.53
N PHE A 344 8.82 3.58 26.96
CA PHE A 344 8.92 2.19 26.49
C PHE A 344 8.71 1.25 27.67
N ARG A 345 7.99 0.16 27.46
CA ARG A 345 7.59 -0.79 28.51
C ARG A 345 8.07 -2.18 28.16
N VAL A 346 8.64 -2.85 29.16
CA VAL A 346 9.02 -4.25 29.07
C VAL A 346 8.36 -4.99 30.21
N LYS A 347 7.56 -5.99 29.87
CA LYS A 347 6.89 -6.85 30.85
C LYS A 347 7.39 -8.28 30.73
N LEU A 348 7.68 -8.89 31.88
CA LEU A 348 8.03 -10.30 31.97
C LEU A 348 6.86 -11.08 32.59
N VAL A 349 6.63 -12.30 32.08
CA VAL A 349 5.63 -13.23 32.59
C VAL A 349 6.29 -14.59 32.90
N ASP A 350 6.06 -15.09 34.11
CA ASP A 350 6.45 -16.42 34.59
C ASP A 350 5.18 -17.25 34.79
N PHE A 351 5.13 -18.46 34.21
CA PHE A 351 3.98 -19.38 34.26
C PHE A 351 3.97 -20.27 35.52
N GLY A 352 4.52 -19.77 36.63
CA GLY A 352 4.41 -20.44 37.91
C GLY A 352 5.09 -21.81 37.94
N ALA A 353 4.67 -22.68 38.87
CA ALA A 353 5.26 -23.99 39.06
C ALA A 353 4.70 -25.05 38.10
N ASP A 354 3.50 -24.82 37.54
CA ASP A 354 2.91 -25.73 36.57
C ASP A 354 3.48 -25.55 35.15
N GLY A 355 4.13 -24.41 34.87
CA GLY A 355 4.80 -24.12 33.62
C GLY A 355 3.84 -23.92 32.45
N ALA A 356 2.58 -23.58 32.72
CA ALA A 356 1.56 -23.39 31.70
C ALA A 356 0.80 -22.08 31.91
N PHE A 357 0.32 -21.49 30.82
CA PHE A 357 -0.50 -20.29 30.92
C PHE A 357 -1.85 -20.60 31.58
N GLY A 358 -2.15 -19.87 32.64
CA GLY A 358 -3.35 -20.06 33.44
C GLY A 358 -3.25 -21.28 34.35
N GLY A 359 -3.66 -21.11 35.59
CA GLY A 359 -3.41 -22.10 36.65
C GLY A 359 -3.54 -21.47 38.03
N GLY A 360 -3.34 -20.15 38.08
CA GLY A 360 -3.50 -19.31 39.27
C GLY A 360 -2.19 -19.02 39.99
N ASP A 361 -1.07 -19.51 39.46
CA ASP A 361 0.30 -19.29 39.92
C ASP A 361 1.16 -18.46 38.95
N ASP A 362 0.64 -18.09 37.79
CA ASP A 362 1.24 -17.10 36.90
C ASP A 362 1.56 -15.80 37.64
N SER A 363 2.71 -15.21 37.32
CA SER A 363 3.14 -13.92 37.87
C SER A 363 3.79 -13.05 36.81
N GLU A 364 3.65 -11.74 36.95
CA GLU A 364 4.10 -10.78 35.95
C GLU A 364 4.50 -9.43 36.56
N HIS A 365 5.39 -8.71 35.87
CA HIS A 365 5.69 -7.33 36.21
C HIS A 365 6.14 -6.54 34.98
N GLU A 366 5.75 -5.28 34.92
CA GLU A 366 6.11 -4.35 33.85
C GLU A 366 7.03 -3.26 34.38
N LEU A 367 8.13 -3.03 33.67
CA LEU A 367 9.00 -1.87 33.86
C LEU A 367 8.69 -0.81 32.80
N ILE A 368 8.81 0.46 33.21
CA ILE A 368 8.57 1.63 32.36
C ILE A 368 9.88 2.42 32.26
N PHE A 369 10.34 2.65 31.04
CA PHE A 369 11.53 3.43 30.70
C PHE A 369 11.12 4.74 30.01
N SER A 370 11.78 5.84 30.36
CA SER A 370 11.57 7.18 29.81
C SER A 370 12.91 7.92 29.67
N ALA A 371 12.92 9.11 29.09
CA ALA A 371 14.13 9.96 29.08
C ALA A 371 14.69 10.30 30.47
N THR A 372 13.93 10.06 31.56
CA THR A 372 14.36 10.33 32.94
C THR A 372 14.49 9.08 33.80
N SER A 373 14.30 7.87 33.26
CA SER A 373 14.49 6.62 34.00
C SER A 373 15.97 6.25 34.11
N THR A 374 16.27 5.11 34.73
CA THR A 374 17.62 4.52 34.71
C THR A 374 17.49 3.03 34.37
N PRO A 375 17.93 2.61 33.18
CA PRO A 375 18.52 3.39 32.08
C PRO A 375 17.55 4.43 31.49
N ALA A 376 18.08 5.52 30.93
CA ALA A 376 17.29 6.57 30.28
C ALA A 376 17.14 6.28 28.79
N LEU A 377 15.94 6.47 28.25
CA LEU A 377 15.72 6.40 26.79
C LEU A 377 16.43 7.54 26.08
N ALA A 378 16.89 7.28 24.85
CA ALA A 378 17.53 8.27 23.99
C ALA A 378 17.13 8.03 22.52
N THR A 379 16.65 9.09 21.87
CA THR A 379 16.40 9.09 20.42
C THR A 379 17.70 8.96 19.65
N GLY A 380 17.71 8.11 18.63
CA GLY A 380 18.80 7.99 17.66
C GLY A 380 20.07 7.33 18.21
N SER A 381 20.01 6.65 19.37
CA SER A 381 21.16 5.97 19.99
C SER A 381 20.74 4.64 20.62
N TRP A 382 21.66 3.68 20.65
CA TRP A 382 21.45 2.41 21.35
C TRP A 382 21.43 2.64 22.86
N VAL A 383 20.43 2.10 23.53
CA VAL A 383 20.25 2.15 24.97
C VAL A 383 20.19 0.72 25.50
N SER A 384 21.14 0.37 26.35
CA SER A 384 21.14 -0.91 27.06
C SER A 384 20.21 -0.87 28.25
N LEU A 385 19.08 -1.58 28.16
CA LEU A 385 18.14 -1.81 29.25
C LEU A 385 18.67 -2.91 30.19
N ASP A 386 19.81 -2.64 30.83
CA ASP A 386 20.44 -3.56 31.78
C ASP A 386 19.95 -3.27 33.22
N VAL A 387 18.97 -4.06 33.68
CA VAL A 387 18.27 -3.89 34.95
C VAL A 387 18.38 -5.13 35.83
N PRO A 388 18.39 -4.99 37.16
CA PRO A 388 18.36 -6.17 38.03
C PRO A 388 17.03 -6.89 37.88
N LEU A 389 17.04 -8.23 37.81
CA LEU A 389 15.80 -9.01 37.78
C LEU A 389 14.90 -8.77 39.00
N SER A 390 15.48 -8.33 40.12
CA SER A 390 14.73 -7.90 41.30
C SER A 390 13.86 -6.64 41.10
N ALA A 391 14.06 -5.88 40.01
CA ALA A 391 13.20 -4.76 39.66
C ALA A 391 11.80 -5.23 39.22
N PHE A 392 11.69 -6.46 38.69
CA PHE A 392 10.42 -7.09 38.34
C PHE A 392 9.72 -7.66 39.59
N ALA A 393 9.41 -6.79 40.56
CA ALA A 393 8.98 -7.17 41.91
C ALA A 393 7.63 -7.92 41.97
N GLY A 394 6.87 -7.93 40.88
CA GLY A 394 5.63 -8.69 40.73
C GLY A 394 5.83 -10.17 40.36
N LEU A 395 7.04 -10.56 39.95
CA LEU A 395 7.36 -11.96 39.67
C LEU A 395 7.48 -12.75 40.98
N ALA A 396 6.69 -13.81 41.11
CA ALA A 396 6.75 -14.73 42.25
C ALA A 396 7.92 -15.72 42.11
N SER A 397 8.31 -16.05 40.88
CA SER A 397 9.40 -16.92 40.49
C SER A 397 10.07 -16.41 39.22
N ARG A 398 11.18 -17.05 38.83
CA ARG A 398 11.88 -16.85 37.55
C ARG A 398 12.26 -18.19 36.92
N ALA A 399 11.63 -19.27 37.37
CA ALA A 399 11.96 -20.63 36.98
C ALA A 399 11.28 -21.03 35.68
N ASN A 400 10.19 -20.34 35.33
CA ASN A 400 9.37 -20.63 34.16
C ASN A 400 8.98 -19.33 33.45
N LEU A 401 9.96 -18.46 33.20
CA LEU A 401 9.74 -17.31 32.33
C LEU A 401 9.29 -17.82 30.97
N ALA A 402 8.23 -17.24 30.43
CA ALA A 402 7.57 -17.76 29.24
C ALA A 402 7.29 -16.69 28.18
N GLN A 403 7.19 -15.41 28.60
CA GLN A 403 6.84 -14.32 27.71
C GLN A 403 7.57 -13.02 28.05
N ILE A 404 7.86 -12.25 27.01
CA ILE A 404 8.22 -10.83 27.08
C ILE A 404 7.16 -10.04 26.32
N ILE A 405 6.64 -8.95 26.88
CA ILE A 405 5.71 -8.06 26.18
C ILE A 405 6.33 -6.67 26.06
N LEU A 406 6.38 -6.18 24.83
CA LEU A 406 6.87 -4.85 24.49
C LEU A 406 5.67 -3.94 24.21
N SER A 407 5.66 -2.73 24.77
CA SER A 407 4.65 -1.70 24.48
C SER A 407 5.20 -0.31 24.78
N GLY A 408 4.45 0.75 24.48
CA GLY A 408 4.94 2.10 24.73
C GLY A 408 4.33 3.14 23.82
N ASP A 409 5.01 4.28 23.76
CA ASP A 409 4.70 5.38 22.85
C ASP A 409 5.70 5.44 21.67
N LEU A 410 6.65 4.49 21.61
CA LEU A 410 7.59 4.35 20.49
C LEU A 410 6.96 3.51 19.38
N GLY A 411 6.83 4.08 18.19
CA GLY A 411 6.30 3.44 16.99
C GLY A 411 7.29 2.48 16.34
N THR A 412 8.58 2.83 16.35
CA THR A 412 9.68 2.08 15.74
C THR A 412 10.74 1.75 16.79
N VAL A 413 11.02 0.47 17.00
CA VAL A 413 12.05 0.00 17.94
C VAL A 413 12.87 -1.11 17.30
N TYR A 414 14.17 -0.89 17.22
CA TYR A 414 15.17 -1.90 16.90
C TYR A 414 15.59 -2.56 18.22
N VAL A 415 15.59 -3.88 18.27
CA VAL A 415 15.88 -4.67 19.48
C VAL A 415 16.99 -5.67 19.17
N ASP A 416 18.01 -5.65 20.01
CA ASP A 416 19.07 -6.66 20.11
C ASP A 416 19.36 -6.97 21.61
N ASN A 417 20.49 -7.62 21.88
CA ASN A 417 20.92 -8.23 23.15
C ASN A 417 21.27 -7.29 24.30
#